data_AF-A0A9K3I484-F1
#
_entry.id   AF-A0A9K3I484-F1
#
_cell.length_a   1.000
_cell.length_b   1.000
_cell.length_c   1.000
_cell.angle_alpha   90.00
_cell.angle_beta   90.00
_cell.angle_gamma   90.00
#
_symmetry.space_group_name_H-M   'P 1'
#
loop_
_entity.id
_entity.type
_entity.pdbx_description
1 polymer ?
#
loop_
_entity_poly.entity_id
_entity_poly.type
_entity_poly.pdbx_seq_one_letter_code
_entity_poly.pdbx_strand_id
1 'polypeptide(L)'
;MIHRTVLGSLERFFGVLIEHYASDFPLWLSPIQARILPVTDTQLEYCKDLTEKMKASGIRVELCTGERLPKLIRNAEKQKILLMAVVGPKEVGMESVTVRSRFGGELGTMGIDDFITKVKDAVDNQNGCDGGRMGDLGFQKKCEEWGRKRRVRWEWGPLN
;
A
#
# COMPACT_ATOMS: atom_id res chain seq x y z
N MET A 1 -13.61 -32.64 -26.33
CA MET A 1 -12.62 -32.44 -25.25
C MET A 1 -12.39 -30.95 -25.07
N ILE A 2 -12.50 -30.42 -23.85
CA ILE A 2 -12.24 -28.99 -23.56
C ILE A 2 -10.91 -28.90 -22.80
N HIS A 3 -9.90 -28.32 -23.43
CA HIS A 3 -8.69 -27.85 -22.74
C HIS A 3 -8.89 -26.40 -22.32
N ARG A 4 -8.75 -26.10 -21.02
CA ARG A 4 -8.79 -24.71 -20.52
C ARG A 4 -7.63 -24.43 -19.57
N THR A 5 -7.00 -23.29 -19.76
CA THR A 5 -6.05 -22.71 -18.80
C THR A 5 -6.48 -21.27 -18.58
N VAL A 6 -6.95 -20.95 -17.37
CA VAL A 6 -7.54 -19.63 -17.07
C VAL A 6 -6.49 -18.52 -17.04
N LEU A 7 -5.28 -18.84 -16.56
CA LEU A 7 -4.19 -17.86 -16.37
C LEU A 7 -2.99 -18.08 -17.31
N GLY A 8 -2.90 -19.23 -17.98
CA GLY A 8 -1.71 -19.63 -18.76
C GLY A 8 -0.52 -20.00 -17.88
N SER A 9 0.70 -19.63 -18.30
CA SER A 9 1.92 -19.72 -17.47
C SER A 9 1.95 -18.59 -16.44
N LEU A 10 2.42 -18.90 -15.23
CA LEU A 10 2.62 -17.94 -14.16
C LEU A 10 3.59 -16.82 -14.55
N GLU A 11 4.65 -17.12 -15.30
CA GLU A 11 5.66 -16.13 -15.69
C GLU A 11 5.07 -15.07 -16.61
N ARG A 12 4.27 -15.51 -17.60
CA ARG A 12 3.55 -14.60 -18.50
C ARG A 12 2.48 -13.81 -17.76
N PHE A 13 1.78 -14.44 -16.82
CA PHE A 13 0.79 -13.78 -15.99
C PHE A 13 1.40 -12.64 -15.16
N PHE A 14 2.53 -12.89 -14.47
CA PHE A 14 3.24 -11.84 -13.74
C PHE A 14 3.80 -10.75 -14.65
N GLY A 15 4.30 -11.08 -15.83
CA GLY A 15 4.73 -10.09 -16.83
C GLY A 15 3.60 -9.13 -17.20
N VAL A 16 2.43 -9.67 -17.56
CA VAL A 16 1.24 -8.88 -17.88
C VAL A 16 0.76 -8.08 -16.66
N LEU A 17 0.80 -8.64 -15.45
CA LEU A 17 0.45 -7.91 -14.22
C LEU A 17 1.40 -6.72 -13.96
N ILE A 18 2.71 -6.92 -14.08
CA ILE A 18 3.70 -5.86 -13.85
C ILE A 18 3.49 -4.71 -14.84
N GLU A 19 3.26 -5.01 -16.11
CA GLU A 19 2.97 -4.01 -17.15
C GLU A 19 1.63 -3.32 -16.90
N HIS A 20 0.59 -4.10 -16.57
CA HIS A 20 -0.75 -3.57 -16.34
C HIS A 20 -0.77 -2.59 -15.17
N TYR A 21 -0.11 -2.94 -14.06
CA TYR A 21 -0.03 -2.12 -12.86
C TYR A 21 1.10 -1.08 -12.91
N ALA A 22 1.99 -1.15 -13.90
CA ALA A 22 3.24 -0.39 -13.93
C ALA A 22 3.99 -0.49 -12.59
N SER A 23 4.08 -1.70 -12.03
CA SER A 23 4.63 -2.01 -10.68
C SER A 23 3.93 -1.31 -9.50
N ASP A 24 2.72 -0.79 -9.69
CA ASP A 24 1.92 -0.13 -8.66
C ASP A 24 0.74 -1.02 -8.25
N PHE A 25 1.09 -2.11 -7.58
CA PHE A 25 0.19 -3.20 -7.21
C PHE A 25 -0.85 -2.77 -6.17
N PRO A 26 -2.02 -3.43 -6.13
CA PRO A 26 -2.98 -3.25 -5.04
C PRO A 26 -2.40 -3.77 -3.71
N LEU A 27 -2.98 -3.33 -2.59
CA LEU A 27 -2.47 -3.62 -1.24
C LEU A 27 -2.33 -5.11 -0.95
N TRP A 28 -3.29 -5.92 -1.37
CA TRP A 28 -3.26 -7.38 -1.15
C TRP A 28 -2.12 -8.07 -1.92
N LEU A 29 -1.70 -7.53 -3.07
CA LEU A 29 -0.64 -8.09 -3.93
C LEU A 29 0.73 -7.44 -3.71
N SER A 30 0.79 -6.27 -3.05
CA SER A 30 2.03 -5.53 -2.86
C SER A 30 3.06 -6.35 -2.07
N PRO A 31 4.33 -6.45 -2.52
CA PRO A 31 5.37 -7.19 -1.80
C PRO A 31 5.63 -6.58 -0.40
N ILE A 32 5.58 -5.25 -0.31
CA ILE A 32 5.63 -4.49 0.95
C ILE A 32 4.34 -3.69 1.04
N GLN A 33 3.50 -4.02 2.02
CA GLN A 33 2.18 -3.42 2.20
C GLN A 33 2.27 -2.11 2.98
N ALA A 34 3.06 -2.12 4.05
CA ALA A 34 3.31 -0.97 4.89
C ALA A 34 4.80 -0.81 5.19
N ARG A 35 5.25 0.42 5.41
CA ARG A 35 6.60 0.70 5.91
C ARG A 35 6.55 1.59 7.14
N ILE A 36 7.28 1.20 8.18
CA ILE A 36 7.38 1.95 9.43
C ILE A 36 8.59 2.87 9.36
N LEU A 37 8.35 4.16 9.67
CA LEU A 37 9.31 5.25 9.56
C LEU A 37 9.43 5.96 10.93
N PRO A 38 10.50 5.71 11.70
CA PRO A 38 10.77 6.46 12.91
C PRO A 38 11.22 7.89 12.58
N VAL A 39 10.83 8.85 13.41
CA VAL A 39 11.29 10.26 13.29
C VAL A 39 12.72 10.39 13.81
N THR A 40 13.07 9.72 14.90
CA THR A 40 14.40 9.68 15.51
C THR A 40 14.78 8.28 15.97
N ASP A 41 16.07 8.04 16.22
CA ASP A 41 16.57 6.72 16.61
C ASP A 41 16.05 6.24 17.98
N THR A 42 15.54 7.15 18.82
CA THR A 42 14.96 6.81 20.12
C THR A 42 13.64 6.03 20.01
N GLN A 43 12.94 6.11 18.87
CA GLN A 43 11.71 5.33 18.64
C GLN A 43 11.97 3.98 17.95
N LEU A 44 13.24 3.63 17.72
CA LEU A 44 13.61 2.44 16.96
C LEU A 44 13.10 1.15 17.61
N GLU A 45 13.20 1.04 18.92
CA GLU A 45 12.77 -0.13 19.69
C GLU A 45 11.26 -0.36 19.54
N TYR A 46 10.45 0.67 19.82
CA TYR A 46 9.01 0.63 19.61
C TYR A 46 8.63 0.30 18.15
N CYS A 47 9.37 0.83 17.17
CA CYS A 47 9.13 0.52 15.76
C CYS A 47 9.43 -0.95 15.42
N LYS A 48 10.42 -1.57 16.07
CA LYS A 48 10.71 -3.00 15.90
C LYS A 48 9.57 -3.84 16.47
N ASP A 49 9.12 -3.54 17.68
CA ASP A 49 8.01 -4.25 18.33
C ASP A 49 6.73 -4.14 17.49
N LEU A 50 6.44 -2.95 16.97
CA LEU A 50 5.32 -2.72 16.05
C LEU A 50 5.46 -3.54 14.76
N THR A 51 6.67 -3.59 14.19
CA THR A 51 6.96 -4.38 12.99
C THR A 51 6.68 -5.86 13.23
N GLU A 52 7.10 -6.39 14.38
CA GLU A 52 6.86 -7.79 14.75
C GLU A 52 5.39 -8.08 14.97
N LYS A 53 4.66 -7.20 15.69
CA LYS A 53 3.21 -7.33 15.92
C LYS A 53 2.43 -7.35 14.60
N MET A 54 2.77 -6.49 13.66
CA MET A 54 2.16 -6.46 12.33
C MET A 54 2.49 -7.70 11.50
N LYS A 55 3.76 -8.18 11.54
CA LYS A 55 4.17 -9.42 10.86
C LYS A 55 3.46 -10.64 11.42
N ALA A 56 3.31 -10.73 12.75
CA ALA A 56 2.56 -11.80 13.41
C ALA A 56 1.08 -11.81 12.99
N SER A 57 0.54 -10.66 12.61
CA SER A 57 -0.81 -10.52 12.07
C SER A 57 -0.94 -10.87 10.58
N GLY A 58 0.15 -11.30 9.93
CA GLY A 58 0.17 -11.67 8.51
C GLY A 58 0.40 -10.50 7.54
N ILE A 59 0.69 -9.30 8.04
CA ILE A 59 0.91 -8.10 7.22
C ILE A 59 2.39 -8.03 6.81
N ARG A 60 2.63 -7.79 5.52
CA ARG A 60 3.99 -7.60 4.98
C ARG A 60 4.48 -6.18 5.25
N VAL A 61 5.17 -6.00 6.37
CA VAL A 61 5.72 -4.71 6.81
C VAL A 61 7.25 -4.73 6.87
N GLU A 62 7.86 -3.57 6.60
CA GLU A 62 9.30 -3.35 6.72
C GLU A 62 9.61 -2.09 7.54
N LEU A 63 10.65 -2.16 8.36
CA LEU A 63 11.20 -1.02 9.10
C LEU A 63 12.33 -0.38 8.30
N CYS A 64 12.30 0.95 8.10
CA CYS A 64 13.35 1.67 7.39
C CYS A 64 13.90 2.80 8.27
N THR A 65 15.22 2.81 8.49
CA THR A 65 15.89 3.67 9.48
C THR A 65 17.19 4.26 8.91
N GLY A 66 17.83 5.17 9.66
CA GLY A 66 19.17 5.68 9.34
C GLY A 66 19.21 6.91 8.42
N GLU A 67 18.06 7.45 8.03
CA GLU A 67 17.98 8.69 7.25
C GLU A 67 16.93 9.65 7.84
N ARG A 68 17.00 10.93 7.45
CA ARG A 68 15.99 11.92 7.85
C ARG A 68 14.60 11.54 7.30
N LEU A 69 13.56 11.76 8.09
CA LEU A 69 12.17 11.42 7.75
C LEU A 69 11.75 11.83 6.31
N PRO A 70 12.03 13.04 5.80
CA PRO A 70 11.64 13.40 4.43
C PRO A 70 12.30 12.52 3.35
N LYS A 71 13.54 12.06 3.61
CA LYS A 71 14.26 11.17 2.70
C LYS A 71 13.69 9.75 2.76
N LEU A 72 13.36 9.26 3.95
CA LEU A 72 12.65 7.98 4.13
C LEU A 72 11.30 7.95 3.40
N ILE A 73 10.50 9.02 3.53
CA ILE A 73 9.21 9.16 2.81
C ILE A 73 9.44 9.12 1.30
N ARG A 74 10.38 9.91 0.77
CA ARG A 74 10.71 9.91 -0.66
C ARG A 74 11.18 8.53 -1.15
N ASN A 75 11.98 7.82 -0.37
CA ASN A 75 12.45 6.47 -0.71
C ASN A 75 11.28 5.47 -0.73
N ALA A 76 10.36 5.55 0.23
CA ALA A 76 9.16 4.72 0.28
C ALA A 76 8.23 4.99 -0.92
N GLU A 77 8.03 6.27 -1.27
CA GLU A 77 7.25 6.68 -2.44
C GLU A 77 7.88 6.20 -3.76
N LYS A 78 9.22 6.27 -3.89
CA LYS A 78 9.98 5.77 -5.04
C LYS A 78 9.85 4.26 -5.21
N GLN A 79 9.80 3.53 -4.10
CA GLN A 79 9.56 2.08 -4.07
C GLN A 79 8.07 1.71 -4.18
N LYS A 80 7.19 2.69 -4.39
CA LYS A 80 5.74 2.51 -4.59
C LYS A 80 5.03 1.84 -3.41
N ILE A 81 5.52 2.08 -2.20
CA ILE A 81 4.88 1.57 -0.99
C ILE A 81 3.58 2.32 -0.77
N LEU A 82 2.51 1.57 -0.52
CA LEU A 82 1.15 2.10 -0.45
C LEU A 82 0.89 2.84 0.87
N LEU A 83 1.36 2.26 1.98
CA LEU A 83 1.14 2.77 3.32
C LEU A 83 2.48 3.03 4.04
N MET A 84 2.59 4.20 4.65
CA MET A 84 3.72 4.61 5.48
C MET A 84 3.18 4.91 6.87
N ALA A 85 3.71 4.25 7.89
CA ALA A 85 3.41 4.51 9.29
C ALA A 85 4.56 5.32 9.90
N VAL A 86 4.31 6.59 10.18
CA VAL A 86 5.29 7.48 10.81
C VAL A 86 5.12 7.41 12.32
N VAL A 87 6.24 7.22 13.03
CA VAL A 87 6.27 7.12 14.48
C VAL A 87 7.22 8.17 15.04
N GLY A 88 6.65 9.16 15.72
CA GLY A 88 7.38 10.17 16.47
C GLY A 88 7.27 9.95 17.98
N PRO A 89 7.85 10.87 18.77
CA PRO A 89 7.82 10.79 20.23
C PRO A 89 6.40 10.91 20.81
N LYS A 90 5.50 11.61 20.13
CA LYS A 90 4.09 11.74 20.55
C LYS A 90 3.34 10.42 20.35
N GLU A 91 3.61 9.77 19.23
CA GLU A 91 2.99 8.51 18.82
C GLU A 91 3.38 7.36 19.75
N VAL A 92 4.64 7.31 20.19
CA VAL A 92 5.12 6.32 21.19
C VAL A 92 4.36 6.46 22.51
N GLY A 93 4.14 7.69 23.00
CA GLY A 93 3.44 7.91 24.26
C GLY A 93 1.94 7.60 24.23
N MET A 94 1.33 7.54 23.04
CA MET A 94 -0.09 7.30 22.84
C MET A 94 -0.40 5.93 22.20
N GLU A 95 0.61 5.07 22.04
CA GLU A 95 0.49 3.77 21.34
C GLU A 95 -0.20 3.90 19.96
N SER A 96 0.17 4.94 19.24
CA SER A 96 -0.47 5.33 17.98
C SER A 96 0.55 5.42 16.84
N VAL A 97 0.05 5.57 15.62
CA VAL A 97 0.85 5.76 14.42
C VAL A 97 0.19 6.79 13.51
N THR A 98 1.01 7.65 12.91
CA THR A 98 0.52 8.60 11.90
C THR A 98 0.63 7.94 10.53
N VAL A 99 -0.52 7.66 9.92
CA VAL A 99 -0.58 6.89 8.67
C VAL A 99 -0.62 7.85 7.48
N ARG A 100 0.25 7.59 6.52
CA ARG A 100 0.32 8.29 5.25
C ARG A 100 0.12 7.30 4.11
N SER A 101 -0.88 7.55 3.28
CA SER A 101 -1.10 6.85 2.03
C SER A 101 -0.35 7.55 0.90
N ARG A 102 0.25 6.78 0.00
CA ARG A 102 0.94 7.31 -1.18
C ARG A 102 0.02 8.15 -2.07
N PHE A 103 -1.28 7.83 -2.13
CA PHE A 103 -2.26 8.54 -2.98
C PHE A 103 -3.17 9.48 -2.18
N GLY A 104 -3.50 9.08 -0.96
CA GLY A 104 -4.40 9.83 -0.08
C GLY A 104 -3.72 10.97 0.68
N GLY A 105 -2.39 11.05 0.65
CA GLY A 105 -1.65 11.94 1.52
C GLY A 105 -1.68 11.46 2.97
N GLU A 106 -1.72 12.38 3.91
CA GLU A 106 -1.76 12.06 5.34
C GLU A 106 -3.19 11.75 5.77
N LEU A 107 -3.40 10.56 6.33
CA LEU A 107 -4.70 10.06 6.77
C LEU A 107 -4.99 10.39 8.24
N GLY A 108 -3.97 10.87 8.95
CA GLY A 108 -4.01 11.21 10.37
C GLY A 108 -3.44 10.12 11.26
N THR A 109 -3.55 10.37 12.56
CA THR A 109 -3.07 9.48 13.62
C THR A 109 -4.16 8.50 14.02
N MET A 110 -3.81 7.22 14.16
CA MET A 110 -4.71 6.17 14.63
C MET A 110 -3.99 5.21 15.57
N GLY A 111 -4.73 4.50 16.41
CA GLY A 111 -4.18 3.47 17.29
C GLY A 111 -3.56 2.32 16.48
N ILE A 112 -2.56 1.65 17.06
CA ILE A 112 -1.89 0.51 16.41
C ILE A 112 -2.89 -0.59 16.05
N ASP A 113 -3.78 -0.95 16.98
CA ASP A 113 -4.71 -2.06 16.78
C ASP A 113 -5.75 -1.75 15.70
N ASP A 114 -6.22 -0.51 15.67
CA ASP A 114 -7.12 -0.01 14.61
C ASP A 114 -6.41 -0.04 13.25
N PHE A 115 -5.13 0.34 13.21
CA PHE A 115 -4.34 0.30 11.98
C PHE A 115 -4.17 -1.14 11.47
N ILE A 116 -3.81 -2.08 12.33
CA ILE A 116 -3.65 -3.49 11.98
C ILE A 116 -4.97 -4.05 11.43
N THR A 117 -6.07 -3.79 12.13
CA THR A 117 -7.41 -4.26 11.74
C THR A 117 -7.80 -3.71 10.37
N LYS A 118 -7.65 -2.40 10.16
CA LYS A 118 -7.97 -1.76 8.87
C LYS A 118 -7.12 -2.29 7.72
N VAL A 119 -5.82 -2.50 7.94
CA VAL A 119 -4.93 -3.05 6.90
C VAL A 119 -5.32 -4.47 6.57
N LYS A 120 -5.61 -5.30 7.58
CA LYS A 120 -6.03 -6.68 7.40
C LYS A 120 -7.35 -6.75 6.64
N ASP A 121 -8.35 -5.97 7.03
CA ASP A 121 -9.63 -5.89 6.33
C ASP A 121 -9.46 -5.45 4.87
N ALA A 122 -8.57 -4.50 4.60
CA ALA A 122 -8.29 -4.05 3.24
C ALA A 122 -7.59 -5.13 2.39
N VAL A 123 -6.78 -5.99 3.02
CA VAL A 123 -6.12 -7.12 2.36
C VAL A 123 -7.10 -8.25 2.10
N ASP A 124 -7.91 -8.63 3.10
CA ASP A 124 -8.84 -9.76 3.05
C ASP A 124 -9.99 -9.51 2.06
N ASN A 125 -10.53 -8.28 2.02
CA ASN A 125 -11.56 -7.91 1.07
C ASN A 125 -11.02 -7.75 -0.37
N GLN A 126 -9.73 -8.00 -0.62
CA GLN A 126 -9.06 -7.82 -1.91
C GLN A 126 -9.40 -6.48 -2.55
N ASN A 127 -9.59 -5.45 -1.72
CA ASN A 127 -10.06 -4.13 -2.13
C ASN A 127 -8.91 -3.39 -2.83
N GLY A 128 -8.54 -3.89 -4.00
CA GLY A 128 -7.78 -3.20 -5.02
C GLY A 128 -8.77 -2.50 -5.93
N CYS A 129 -9.15 -1.27 -5.59
CA CYS A 129 -9.81 -0.36 -6.53
C CYS A 129 -11.25 -0.71 -7.01
N ASP A 130 -11.91 -1.74 -6.51
CA ASP A 130 -13.32 -1.99 -6.86
C ASP A 130 -14.23 -1.34 -5.82
N GLY A 131 -15.01 -0.35 -6.26
CA GLY A 131 -15.86 0.49 -5.42
C GLY A 131 -16.77 -0.33 -4.49
N GLY A 132 -16.39 -0.42 -3.22
CA GLY A 132 -17.16 -1.12 -2.21
C GLY A 132 -16.54 -0.97 -0.83
N ARG A 133 -16.85 0.15 -0.16
CA ARG A 133 -16.59 0.42 1.27
C ARG A 133 -15.12 0.41 1.72
N MET A 134 -14.37 1.47 1.40
CA MET A 134 -13.30 1.98 2.30
C MET A 134 -12.88 3.39 1.87
N GLY A 135 -13.60 4.42 2.32
CA GLY A 135 -13.24 5.84 2.10
C GLY A 135 -12.09 6.33 2.99
N ASP A 136 -11.67 5.54 3.99
CA ASP A 136 -10.93 6.06 5.14
C ASP A 136 -9.39 6.00 5.01
N LEU A 137 -8.88 5.30 3.98
CA LEU A 137 -7.42 5.22 3.71
C LEU A 137 -7.01 5.92 2.40
N GLY A 138 -7.90 6.72 1.81
CA GLY A 138 -7.59 7.56 0.64
C GLY A 138 -7.29 6.78 -0.66
N PHE A 139 -7.70 5.51 -0.76
CA PHE A 139 -7.52 4.67 -1.96
C PHE A 139 -8.40 5.09 -3.15
N GLN A 140 -9.39 5.95 -2.93
CA GLN A 140 -10.49 6.26 -3.86
C GLN A 140 -10.04 7.06 -5.10
N LYS A 141 -8.98 7.88 -5.01
CA LYS A 141 -8.54 8.75 -6.13
C LYS A 141 -7.98 7.97 -7.34
N LYS A 142 -7.49 6.74 -7.15
CA LYS A 142 -6.84 5.98 -8.23
C LYS A 142 -7.86 5.38 -9.22
N CYS A 143 -9.06 5.00 -8.79
CA CYS A 143 -10.08 4.44 -9.71
C CYS A 143 -10.50 5.44 -10.79
N GLU A 144 -10.73 6.70 -10.40
CA GLU A 144 -11.13 7.75 -11.33
C GLU A 144 -9.99 8.18 -12.26
N GLU A 145 -8.75 8.26 -11.76
CA GLU A 145 -7.59 8.64 -12.58
C GLU A 145 -7.10 7.53 -13.50
N TRP A 146 -7.11 6.26 -13.06
CA TRP A 146 -6.78 5.12 -13.94
C TRP A 146 -7.85 4.91 -15.01
N GLY A 147 -9.13 5.08 -14.66
CA GLY A 147 -10.24 5.06 -15.62
C GLY A 147 -10.18 6.22 -16.62
N ARG A 148 -9.74 7.43 -16.21
CA ARG A 148 -9.58 8.58 -17.11
C ARG A 148 -8.34 8.50 -18.00
N LYS A 149 -7.16 8.14 -17.47
CA LYS A 149 -5.90 8.14 -18.26
C LYS A 149 -5.85 7.07 -19.34
N ARG A 150 -6.62 5.97 -19.23
CA ARG A 150 -6.69 4.94 -20.28
C ARG A 150 -7.90 5.00 -21.19
N ARG A 151 -8.93 5.81 -20.89
CA ARG A 151 -9.99 6.10 -21.86
C ARG A 151 -9.46 6.80 -23.12
N VAL A 152 -8.33 7.49 -23.02
CA VAL A 152 -7.69 8.23 -24.13
C VAL A 152 -6.70 7.37 -24.96
N ARG A 153 -6.50 6.08 -24.64
CA ARG A 153 -5.59 5.18 -25.41
C ARG A 153 -6.28 3.90 -25.93
N TRP A 154 -7.60 3.83 -25.85
CA TRP A 154 -8.39 2.72 -26.41
C TRP A 154 -9.64 3.23 -27.15
N GLU A 155 -9.56 4.43 -27.74
CA GLU A 155 -10.44 4.80 -28.84
C GLU A 155 -9.95 4.03 -30.08
N TRP A 156 -10.54 2.86 -30.31
CA TRP A 156 -10.63 2.32 -31.66
C TRP A 156 -11.41 3.36 -32.48
N GLY A 157 -10.70 4.23 -33.18
CA GLY A 157 -11.32 5.05 -34.22
C GLY A 157 -12.03 4.12 -35.22
N PRO A 158 -13.21 4.50 -35.73
CA PRO A 158 -13.87 3.70 -36.75
C PRO A 158 -12.94 3.55 -37.96
N LEU A 159 -12.69 2.32 -38.37
CA LEU A 159 -12.08 1.99 -39.65
C LEU A 159 -13.08 2.39 -40.74
N ASN A 160 -12.89 3.56 -41.33
CA ASN A 160 -13.38 3.91 -42.66
C ASN A 160 -12.23 3.81 -43.66
#